data_AF-A0A9E4L5C6-F1
#
_entry.id   AF-A0A9E4L5C6-F1
#
_cell.length_a   1.000
_cell.length_b   1.000
_cell.length_c   1.000
_cell.angle_alpha   90.00
_cell.angle_beta   90.00
_cell.angle_gamma   90.00
#
_symmetry.space_group_name_H-M   'P 1'
#
loop_
_entity.id
_entity.type
_entity.pdbx_description
1 polymer ?
#
loop_
_entity_poly.entity_id
_entity_poly.type
_entity_poly.pdbx_seq_one_letter_code
_entity_poly.pdbx_strand_id
1 'polypeptide(L)'
;PRYRKGYGDRCPIKIGRAGPDGFRRRLRDFWENLPERPSYLVRIGCPDEAEARRRETLLHAWFQTRGQRIDDVPGHEWFLTTPSEIEDAIRAIIEPAMGTNTPGIESEIADIFEDVPVKDWESLPKDLTDRLDHYLYGEVS
;
A
#
# COMPACT_ATOMS: atom_id res chain seq x y z
N PRO A 1 11.40 4.23 17.66
CA PRO A 1 11.30 5.39 16.75
C PRO A 1 11.28 6.72 17.52
N ARG A 2 12.21 7.63 17.24
CA ARG A 2 12.34 8.96 17.85
C ARG A 2 11.06 9.79 17.70
N TYR A 3 10.27 9.56 16.64
CA TYR A 3 8.96 10.22 16.45
C TYR A 3 7.84 9.72 17.37
N ARG A 4 8.01 8.62 18.12
CA ARG A 4 7.01 8.18 19.13
C ARG A 4 7.05 9.02 20.42
N LYS A 5 8.16 9.73 20.70
CA LYS A 5 8.28 10.53 21.92
C LYS A 5 7.50 11.84 21.77
N GLY A 6 6.21 11.81 22.11
CA GLY A 6 5.39 13.03 22.27
C GLY A 6 3.94 12.94 21.80
N TYR A 7 3.58 11.92 21.01
CA TYR A 7 2.29 11.89 20.30
C TYR A 7 1.33 10.77 20.73
N GLY A 8 1.64 10.05 21.82
CA GLY A 8 0.86 8.90 22.26
C GLY A 8 0.85 7.79 21.21
N ASP A 9 -0.34 7.28 20.87
CA ASP A 9 -0.52 6.20 19.87
C ASP A 9 -0.44 6.71 18.42
N ARG A 10 -0.47 8.03 18.20
CA ARG A 10 -0.40 8.63 16.87
C ARG A 10 1.04 8.71 16.39
N CYS A 11 1.24 8.54 15.09
CA CYS A 11 2.51 8.72 14.42
C CYS A 11 2.39 9.68 13.23
N PRO A 12 3.50 10.37 12.87
CA PRO A 12 3.58 11.10 11.61
C PRO A 12 3.46 10.12 10.44
N ILE A 13 2.42 10.28 9.63
CA ILE A 13 2.16 9.47 8.45
C ILE A 13 2.14 10.39 7.23
N LYS A 14 2.89 10.01 6.20
CA LYS A 14 2.89 10.67 4.91
C LYS A 14 1.86 10.02 3.99
N ILE A 15 0.91 10.79 3.48
CA ILE A 15 -0.11 10.34 2.52
C ILE A 15 0.18 11.00 1.18
N GLY A 16 0.52 10.21 0.17
CA GLY A 16 0.64 10.75 -1.18
C GLY A 16 0.74 9.72 -2.29
N ARG A 17 0.62 10.18 -3.53
CA ARG A 17 0.65 9.34 -4.74
C ARG A 17 2.04 8.80 -5.06
N ALA A 18 2.12 7.55 -5.50
CA ALA A 18 3.38 6.97 -5.98
C ALA A 18 3.91 7.62 -7.29
N GLY A 19 3.01 8.20 -8.10
CA GLY A 19 3.36 8.80 -9.39
C GLY A 19 3.70 7.78 -10.48
N PRO A 20 4.08 8.25 -11.69
CA PRO A 20 4.34 7.39 -12.85
C PRO A 20 5.57 6.49 -12.68
N ASP A 21 6.53 6.89 -11.85
CA ASP A 21 7.72 6.10 -11.54
C ASP A 21 7.45 4.92 -10.59
N GLY A 22 6.22 4.84 -10.10
CA GLY A 22 5.71 3.71 -9.36
C GLY A 22 6.22 3.58 -7.93
N PHE A 23 5.66 2.58 -7.25
CA PHE A 23 5.89 2.30 -5.84
C PHE A 23 7.36 2.05 -5.50
N ARG A 24 8.13 1.39 -6.38
CA ARG A 24 9.53 1.00 -6.13
C ARG A 24 10.46 2.20 -5.97
N ARG A 25 10.25 3.28 -6.73
CA ARG A 25 11.05 4.50 -6.60
C ARG A 25 10.76 5.19 -5.28
N ARG A 26 9.47 5.38 -4.94
CA ARG A 26 9.09 5.98 -3.65
C ARG A 26 9.57 5.17 -2.45
N LEU A 27 9.51 3.83 -2.52
CA LEU A 27 10.03 2.99 -1.46
C LEU A 27 11.53 3.21 -1.27
N ARG A 28 12.29 3.28 -2.37
CA ARG A 28 13.72 3.60 -2.34
C ARG A 28 13.97 4.97 -1.73
N ASP A 29 13.24 5.99 -2.16
CA ASP A 29 13.37 7.35 -1.62
C ASP A 29 13.08 7.37 -0.12
N PHE A 30 12.08 6.61 0.34
CA PHE A 30 11.79 6.44 1.77
C PHE A 30 12.91 5.71 2.52
N TRP A 31 13.49 4.69 1.91
CA TRP A 31 14.60 3.92 2.48
C TRP A 31 15.89 4.72 2.58
N GLU A 32 16.18 5.57 1.60
CA GLU A 32 17.42 6.34 1.51
C GLU A 32 17.34 7.67 2.26
N ASN A 33 16.15 8.29 2.37
CA ASN A 33 16.02 9.65 2.89
C ASN A 33 15.30 9.77 4.23
N LEU A 34 14.67 8.71 4.76
CA LEU A 34 14.10 8.78 6.11
C LEU A 34 15.11 8.41 7.19
N PRO A 35 15.16 9.15 8.30
CA PRO A 35 16.00 8.80 9.45
C PRO A 35 15.57 7.48 10.11
N GLU A 36 14.32 7.04 9.89
CA GLU A 36 13.76 5.81 10.43
C GLU A 36 12.92 5.09 9.38
N ARG A 37 12.99 3.75 9.36
CA ARG A 37 12.22 2.95 8.41
C ARG A 37 10.72 3.05 8.69
N PRO A 38 9.86 3.06 7.65
CA PRO A 38 8.41 2.95 7.83
C PRO A 38 8.07 1.66 8.57
N SER A 39 7.26 1.78 9.62
CA SER A 39 6.72 0.62 10.36
C SER A 39 5.38 0.15 9.82
N TYR A 40 4.73 0.98 9.00
CA TYR A 40 3.41 0.73 8.43
C TYR A 40 3.38 1.31 7.01
N LEU A 41 2.82 0.55 6.07
CA LEU A 41 2.71 0.93 4.67
C LEU A 41 1.40 0.41 4.11
N VAL A 42 0.59 1.33 3.58
CA VAL A 42 -0.69 1.02 2.92
C VAL A 42 -0.61 1.48 1.48
N ARG A 43 -1.03 0.60 0.57
CA ARG A 43 -1.15 0.91 -0.85
C ARG A 43 -2.61 0.84 -1.25
N ILE A 44 -3.08 1.89 -1.91
CA ILE A 44 -4.42 1.97 -2.48
C ILE A 44 -4.25 1.94 -3.99
N GLY A 45 -4.70 0.85 -4.63
CA GLY A 45 -4.70 0.73 -6.10
C GLY A 45 -5.65 1.77 -6.72
N CYS A 46 -5.23 2.41 -7.81
CA CYS A 46 -6.04 3.37 -8.55
C CYS A 46 -5.99 3.01 -10.04
N PRO A 47 -7.11 3.08 -10.77
CA PRO A 47 -7.15 2.73 -12.19
C PRO A 47 -6.36 3.72 -13.06
N ASP A 48 -6.30 4.98 -12.65
CA ASP A 48 -5.56 6.03 -13.35
C ASP A 48 -5.06 7.13 -12.40
N GLU A 49 -4.30 8.06 -12.97
CA GLU A 49 -3.73 9.23 -12.29
C GLU A 49 -4.80 10.21 -11.78
N ALA A 50 -5.98 10.28 -12.43
CA ALA A 50 -7.06 11.18 -12.03
C ALA A 50 -7.72 10.68 -10.74
N GLU A 51 -8.04 9.38 -10.66
CA GLU A 51 -8.57 8.76 -9.45
C GLU A 51 -7.53 8.75 -8.33
N ALA A 52 -6.24 8.54 -8.64
CA ALA A 52 -5.17 8.69 -7.66
C ALA A 52 -5.14 10.10 -7.05
N ARG A 53 -5.26 11.15 -7.87
CA ARG A 53 -5.33 12.55 -7.39
C ARG A 53 -6.58 12.81 -6.56
N ARG A 54 -7.73 12.30 -7.00
CA ARG A 54 -9.00 12.44 -6.30
C ARG A 54 -8.92 11.81 -4.91
N ARG A 55 -8.43 10.57 -4.80
CA ARG A 55 -8.28 9.87 -3.51
C ARG A 55 -7.28 10.56 -2.58
N GLU A 56 -6.13 11.01 -3.10
CA GLU A 56 -5.17 11.81 -2.32
C GLU A 56 -5.83 13.07 -1.75
N THR A 57 -6.55 13.82 -2.60
CA THR A 57 -7.25 15.04 -2.20
C THR A 57 -8.29 14.79 -1.11
N LEU A 58 -9.09 13.73 -1.25
CA LEU A 58 -10.13 13.40 -0.28
C LEU A 58 -9.53 12.96 1.06
N LEU A 59 -8.47 12.13 1.05
CA LEU A 59 -7.77 11.74 2.27
C LEU A 59 -7.16 12.97 2.96
N HIS A 60 -6.49 13.84 2.21
CA HIS A 60 -5.93 15.07 2.76
C HIS A 60 -7.02 15.93 3.41
N ALA A 61 -8.15 16.15 2.73
CA ALA A 61 -9.27 16.91 3.27
C ALA A 61 -9.85 16.27 4.55
N TRP A 62 -9.96 14.94 4.60
CA TRP A 62 -10.46 14.23 5.78
C TRP A 62 -9.62 14.49 7.03
N PHE A 63 -8.30 14.39 6.91
CA PHE A 63 -7.39 14.63 8.02
C PHE A 63 -7.22 16.13 8.34
N GLN A 64 -7.25 17.00 7.33
CA GLN A 64 -7.20 18.45 7.53
C GLN A 64 -8.41 18.98 8.29
N THR A 65 -9.62 18.56 7.93
CA THR A 65 -10.87 18.96 8.61
C THR A 65 -10.93 18.54 10.07
N ARG A 66 -10.09 17.58 10.48
CA ARG A 66 -9.96 17.08 11.86
C ARG A 66 -8.77 17.69 12.61
N GLY A 67 -8.05 18.64 12.02
CA GLY A 67 -6.89 19.28 12.64
C GLY A 67 -5.68 18.35 12.77
N GLN A 68 -5.61 17.30 11.96
CA GLN A 68 -4.54 16.29 12.05
C GLN A 68 -3.33 16.61 11.16
N ARG A 69 -3.33 17.73 10.44
CA ARG A 69 -2.19 18.14 9.60
C ARG A 69 -1.01 18.55 10.47
N ILE A 70 0.20 18.15 10.10
CA ILE A 70 1.44 18.61 10.73
C ILE A 70 1.96 19.80 9.93
N ASP A 71 2.03 20.98 10.55
CA ASP A 71 2.45 22.21 9.86
C ASP A 71 3.98 22.45 9.89
N ASP A 72 4.69 21.84 10.84
CA ASP A 72 6.13 22.03 11.06
C ASP A 72 7.00 21.02 10.30
N VAL A 73 6.54 20.57 9.13
CA VAL A 73 7.24 19.61 8.28
C VAL A 73 7.14 20.02 6.81
N PRO A 74 8.15 19.69 5.98
CA PRO A 74 8.10 20.03 4.56
C PRO A 74 7.01 19.24 3.83
N GLY A 75 6.15 19.98 3.12
CA GLY A 75 5.05 19.45 2.31
C GLY A 75 3.69 19.44 3.05
N HIS A 76 2.61 19.29 2.29
CA HIS A 76 1.22 19.32 2.81
C HIS A 76 0.62 17.93 3.06
N GLU A 77 1.48 16.91 3.03
CA GLU A 77 1.16 15.50 2.91
C GLU A 77 1.41 14.72 4.21
N TRP A 78 1.68 15.41 5.30
CA TRP A 78 2.01 14.82 6.60
C TRP A 78 0.89 15.04 7.61
N PHE A 79 0.50 13.95 8.26
CA PHE A 79 -0.61 13.91 9.19
C PHE A 79 -0.26 13.16 10.47
N LEU A 80 -0.79 13.62 11.59
CA LEU A 80 -0.66 12.97 12.89
C LEU A 80 -1.88 12.09 13.15
N THR A 81 -1.71 10.80 12.90
CA THR A 81 -2.83 9.84 12.87
C THR A 81 -2.38 8.45 13.31
N THR A 82 -3.32 7.53 13.42
CA THR A 82 -3.09 6.12 13.71
C THR A 82 -3.37 5.24 12.47
N PRO A 83 -2.84 4.01 12.41
CA PRO A 83 -3.21 3.06 11.36
C PRO A 83 -4.73 2.83 11.26
N SER A 84 -5.44 2.71 12.39
CA SER A 84 -6.89 2.50 12.39
C SER A 84 -7.65 3.70 11.82
N GLU A 85 -7.23 4.93 12.10
CA GLU A 85 -7.84 6.12 11.49
C GLU A 85 -7.59 6.21 9.98
N ILE A 86 -6.47 5.67 9.48
CA ILE A 86 -6.22 5.53 8.04
C ILE A 86 -7.20 4.54 7.42
N GLU A 87 -7.41 3.39 8.04
CA GLU A 87 -8.37 2.38 7.58
C GLU A 87 -9.80 2.94 7.58
N ASP A 88 -10.20 3.65 8.63
CA ASP A 88 -11.51 4.29 8.71
C ASP A 88 -11.72 5.33 7.61
N ALA A 89 -10.69 6.14 7.33
CA ALA A 89 -10.74 7.12 6.24
C ALA A 89 -10.88 6.43 4.87
N ILE A 90 -10.14 5.35 4.63
CA ILE A 90 -10.24 4.56 3.39
C ILE A 90 -11.66 3.99 3.23
N ARG A 91 -12.19 3.37 4.28
CA ARG A 91 -13.56 2.83 4.29
C ARG A 91 -14.63 3.89 4.09
N ALA A 92 -14.44 5.07 4.65
CA ALA A 92 -15.45 6.14 4.57
C ALA A 92 -15.44 6.89 3.23
N ILE A 93 -14.30 6.92 2.53
CA ILE A 93 -14.08 7.82 1.38
C ILE A 93 -13.92 7.04 0.08
N ILE A 94 -13.25 5.90 0.14
CA ILE A 94 -12.75 5.18 -1.03
C ILE A 94 -13.61 3.96 -1.30
N GLU A 95 -13.88 3.14 -0.29
CA GLU A 95 -14.74 1.96 -0.41
C GLU A 95 -16.19 2.25 -0.85
N PRO A 96 -16.85 3.37 -0.48
CA PRO A 96 -18.20 3.66 -0.97
C PRO A 96 -18.21 4.02 -2.47
N ALA A 97 -17.06 4.41 -3.02
CA ALA A 97 -16.88 4.64 -4.46
C ALA A 97 -16.51 3.37 -5.22
N MET A 98 -16.20 2.26 -4.53
CA MET A 98 -15.89 0.95 -5.11
C MET A 98 -17.20 0.19 -5.37
N GLY A 99 -18.06 0.76 -6.21
CA GLY A 99 -19.08 -0.04 -6.91
C GLY A 99 -18.37 -1.05 -7.81
N THR A 100 -18.28 -2.30 -7.36
CA THR A 100 -18.13 -3.55 -8.13
C THR A 100 -17.14 -3.62 -9.30
N ASN A 101 -16.09 -2.79 -9.38
CA ASN A 101 -15.18 -2.77 -10.54
C ASN A 101 -13.69 -2.73 -10.16
N THR A 102 -13.31 -3.31 -9.01
CA THR A 102 -11.92 -3.78 -8.87
C THR A 102 -11.90 -5.19 -9.44
N PRO A 103 -11.04 -5.51 -10.41
CA PRO A 103 -10.79 -6.91 -10.73
C PRO A 103 -10.45 -7.60 -9.41
N GLY A 104 -11.17 -8.66 -9.06
CA GLY A 104 -10.85 -9.43 -7.86
C GLY A 104 -9.39 -9.86 -7.91
N ILE A 105 -8.81 -10.22 -6.76
CA ILE A 105 -7.47 -10.82 -6.71
C ILE A 105 -7.35 -11.97 -7.73
N GLU A 106 -8.46 -12.66 -7.98
CA GLU A 106 -8.66 -13.69 -8.99
C GLU A 106 -8.37 -13.23 -10.42
N SER A 107 -8.72 -12.00 -10.80
CA SER A 107 -8.44 -11.45 -12.13
C SER A 107 -6.97 -11.05 -12.28
N GLU A 108 -6.35 -10.47 -11.25
CA GLU A 108 -4.91 -10.19 -11.30
C GLU A 108 -4.09 -11.49 -11.35
N ILE A 109 -4.54 -12.53 -10.61
CA ILE A 109 -3.98 -13.88 -10.70
C ILE A 109 -4.17 -14.43 -12.12
N ALA A 110 -5.38 -14.35 -12.69
CA ALA A 110 -5.64 -14.83 -14.04
C ALA A 110 -4.75 -14.16 -15.10
N ASP A 111 -4.55 -12.84 -15.02
CA ASP A 111 -3.67 -12.09 -15.91
C ASP A 111 -2.21 -12.54 -15.78
N ILE A 112 -1.73 -12.81 -14.56
CA ILE A 112 -0.36 -13.31 -14.32
C ILE A 112 -0.16 -14.71 -14.91
N PHE A 113 -1.20 -15.55 -14.91
CA PHE A 113 -1.14 -16.93 -15.36
C PHE A 113 -1.63 -17.13 -16.81
N GLU A 114 -2.09 -16.07 -17.51
CA GLU A 114 -2.63 -16.14 -18.88
C GLU A 114 -1.62 -16.74 -19.87
N ASP A 115 -0.34 -16.42 -19.69
CA ASP A 115 0.75 -16.85 -20.57
C ASP A 115 1.37 -18.21 -20.18
N VAL A 116 0.88 -18.89 -19.13
CA VAL A 116 1.45 -20.18 -18.70
C VAL A 116 0.83 -21.33 -19.51
N PRO A 117 1.59 -22.01 -20.40
CA PRO A 117 1.07 -23.11 -21.19
C PRO A 117 0.58 -24.27 -20.33
N VAL A 118 -0.49 -24.95 -20.77
CA VAL A 118 -1.07 -26.12 -20.07
C VAL A 118 -0.03 -27.22 -19.80
N LYS A 119 0.90 -27.44 -20.72
CA LYS A 119 2.01 -28.41 -20.56
C LYS A 119 2.91 -28.11 -19.36
N ASP A 120 3.03 -26.84 -18.97
CA ASP A 120 3.88 -26.42 -17.85
C ASP A 120 3.13 -26.65 -16.53
N TRP A 121 1.80 -26.50 -16.52
CA TRP A 121 0.94 -26.93 -15.42
C TRP A 121 1.00 -28.45 -15.16
N GLU A 122 1.05 -29.26 -16.22
CA GLU A 122 1.19 -30.72 -16.12
C GLU A 122 2.56 -31.15 -15.60
N SER A 123 3.57 -30.28 -15.73
CA SER A 123 4.93 -30.53 -15.23
C SER A 123 5.11 -30.21 -13.75
N LEU A 124 4.10 -29.62 -13.10
CA LEU A 124 4.18 -29.27 -11.68
C LEU A 124 4.30 -30.52 -10.80
N PRO A 125 5.14 -30.48 -9.76
CA PRO A 125 5.23 -31.57 -8.80
C PRO A 125 3.89 -31.84 -8.14
N LYS A 126 3.52 -33.12 -8.01
CA LYS A 126 2.27 -33.51 -7.33
C LYS A 126 2.24 -33.14 -5.86
N ASP A 127 3.41 -32.91 -5.25
CA ASP A 127 3.60 -32.51 -3.86
C ASP A 127 3.83 -31.00 -3.70
N LEU A 128 3.59 -30.19 -4.76
CA LEU A 128 3.85 -28.75 -4.76
C LEU A 128 3.18 -28.02 -3.60
N THR A 129 1.93 -28.35 -3.28
CA THR A 129 1.19 -27.72 -2.18
C THR A 129 1.77 -28.10 -0.82
N ASP A 130 2.16 -29.36 -0.64
CA ASP A 130 2.71 -29.87 0.62
C ASP A 130 4.14 -29.39 0.89
N ARG A 131 4.86 -29.00 -0.17
CA ARG A 131 6.26 -28.58 -0.12
C ARG A 131 6.51 -27.21 -0.72
N LEU A 132 5.51 -26.34 -0.70
CA LEU A 132 5.58 -25.03 -1.34
C LEU A 132 6.82 -24.23 -0.86
N ASP A 133 7.09 -24.27 0.44
CA ASP A 133 8.25 -23.59 1.03
C ASP A 133 9.59 -24.15 0.50
N HIS A 134 9.69 -25.46 0.28
CA HIS A 134 10.88 -26.08 -0.31
C HIS A 134 11.12 -25.59 -1.75
N TYR A 135 10.06 -25.49 -2.55
CA TYR A 135 10.16 -25.02 -3.94
C TYR A 135 10.39 -23.50 -4.05
N LEU A 136 9.87 -22.71 -3.11
CA LEU A 136 10.02 -21.24 -3.12
C LEU A 136 11.34 -20.77 -2.48
N TYR A 137 11.82 -21.45 -1.45
CA TYR A 137 12.93 -20.98 -0.62
C TYR A 137 14.14 -21.93 -0.58
N GLY A 138 14.04 -23.13 -1.15
CA GLY A 138 15.08 -24.16 -1.08
C GLY A 138 15.17 -24.84 0.29
N GLU A 139 15.96 -25.91 0.41
CA GLU A 139 16.23 -26.51 1.72
C GLU A 139 17.11 -25.55 2.53
N VAL A 140 16.57 -25.07 3.66
CA VAL A 140 17.39 -24.47 4.71
C VAL A 140 18.22 -25.61 5.31
N SER A 141 19.43 -25.79 4.76
CA SER A 141 20.47 -26.65 5.33
C SER A 141 21.17 -25.94 6.48
#